data_AF-A0A150N0F6-F1
#
_entry.id   AF-A0A150N0F6-F1
#
_cell.length_a   1.000
_cell.length_b   1.000
_cell.length_c   1.000
_cell.angle_alpha   90.00
_cell.angle_beta   90.00
_cell.angle_gamma   90.00
#
_symmetry.space_group_name_H-M   'P 1'
#
loop_
_entity.id
_entity.type
_entity.pdbx_description
1 polymer ?
#
loop_
_entity_poly.entity_id
_entity_poly.type
_entity_poly.pdbx_seq_one_letter_code
_entity_poly.pdbx_strand_id
1 'polypeptide(L)' 'MALQSARIDVTDRVIGKWNGRTLDLYAEGELIGHVPLPETVPLKSGYTVQNGKVYKDVTATVEPGQKYVDCDGEAGWC' A
#
# COMPACT_ATOMS: atom_id res chain seq x y z
N MET A 1 32.14 -0.95 27.59
CA MET A 1 30.76 -1.08 27.06
C MET A 1 30.73 -2.34 26.22
N ALA A 2 29.79 -3.26 26.47
CA ALA A 2 29.64 -4.50 25.71
C ALA A 2 28.42 -4.37 24.78
N LEU A 3 28.57 -4.80 23.53
CA LEU A 3 27.47 -4.85 22.55
C LEU A 3 26.59 -6.05 22.90
N GLN A 4 25.33 -5.79 23.23
CA GLN A 4 24.34 -6.82 23.52
C GLN A 4 23.38 -6.91 22.33
N SER A 5 23.31 -8.07 21.69
CA SER A 5 22.40 -8.31 20.57
C SER A 5 20.99 -8.54 21.08
N ALA A 6 20.05 -7.68 20.69
CA ALA A 6 18.63 -7.87 20.96
C ALA A 6 17.92 -8.33 19.68
N ARG A 7 16.99 -9.29 19.81
CA ARG A 7 16.10 -9.72 18.72
C ARG A 7 14.76 -9.03 18.93
N ILE A 8 14.30 -8.31 17.92
CA ILE A 8 13.03 -7.58 17.93
C ILE A 8 12.14 -8.20 16.87
N ASP A 9 10.87 -8.46 17.19
CA ASP A 9 9.87 -8.82 16.21
C ASP A 9 9.35 -7.54 15.55
N VAL A 10 9.38 -7.50 14.22
CA VAL A 10 8.95 -6.35 13.42
C VAL A 10 7.90 -6.78 12.39
N THR A 11 7.30 -7.96 12.56
CA THR A 11 6.40 -8.57 11.58
C THR A 11 5.19 -7.68 11.29
N ASP A 12 4.66 -6.97 12.30
CA ASP A 12 3.52 -6.05 12.15
C ASP A 12 3.89 -4.76 11.38
N ARG A 13 5.18 -4.40 11.37
CA ARG A 13 5.71 -3.19 10.75
C ARG A 13 6.15 -3.39 9.30
N VAL A 14 6.07 -4.63 8.78
CA VAL A 14 6.48 -4.92 7.41
C VAL A 14 5.42 -4.40 6.44
N ILE A 15 5.84 -3.50 5.55
CA ILE A 15 5.03 -2.94 4.47
C ILE A 15 5.45 -3.58 3.14
N GLY A 16 4.53 -4.25 2.47
CA GLY A 16 4.73 -4.76 1.12
C GLY A 16 4.34 -3.72 0.06
N LYS A 17 5.26 -3.41 -0.87
CA LYS A 17 5.00 -2.56 -2.04
C LYS A 17 4.98 -3.41 -3.30
N TRP A 18 3.92 -3.28 -4.08
CA TRP A 18 3.74 -4.03 -5.32
C TRP A 18 4.56 -3.37 -6.45
N ASN A 19 5.42 -4.14 -7.11
CA ASN A 19 6.28 -3.69 -8.21
C ASN A 19 6.04 -4.47 -9.52
N GLY A 20 4.80 -4.84 -9.76
CA GLY A 20 4.32 -5.54 -10.95
C GLY A 20 4.49 -7.04 -10.87
N ARG A 21 5.73 -7.50 -10.63
CA ARG A 21 6.11 -8.91 -10.63
C ARG A 21 6.61 -9.40 -9.27
N THR A 22 7.01 -8.48 -8.41
CA THR A 22 7.47 -8.76 -7.04
C THR A 22 6.73 -7.88 -6.05
N LEU A 23 6.68 -8.35 -4.81
CA LEU A 23 6.30 -7.58 -3.65
C LEU A 23 7.57 -7.24 -2.88
N ASP A 24 7.96 -5.97 -2.87
CA ASP A 24 9.12 -5.48 -2.16
C ASP A 24 8.72 -5.23 -0.70
N LEU A 25 9.39 -5.88 0.25
CA LEU A 25 9.10 -5.82 1.68
C LEU A 25 9.97 -4.76 2.33
N TYR A 26 9.35 -3.84 3.06
CA TYR A 26 10.02 -2.78 3.79
C TYR A 26 9.74 -2.88 5.28
N ALA A 27 10.75 -2.73 6.13
CA ALA A 27 10.57 -2.52 7.57
C ALA A 27 11.24 -1.20 7.96
N GLU A 28 10.49 -0.30 8.60
CA GLU A 28 10.99 1.02 9.04
C GLU A 28 11.65 1.85 7.92
N GLY A 29 11.24 1.62 6.66
CA GLY A 29 11.79 2.28 5.47
C GLY A 29 12.95 1.56 4.80
N GLU A 30 13.51 0.51 5.41
CA GLU A 30 14.56 -0.32 4.83
C GLU A 30 13.97 -1.45 3.99
N LEU A 31 14.52 -1.70 2.80
CA LEU A 31 14.16 -2.86 1.99
C LEU A 31 14.73 -4.12 2.64
N ILE A 32 13.86 -4.93 3.24
CA ILE A 32 14.24 -6.18 3.92
C ILE A 32 14.18 -7.41 3.01
N GLY A 33 13.57 -7.29 1.83
CA GLY A 33 13.53 -8.36 0.85
C GLY A 33 12.51 -8.15 -0.25
N HIS A 34 12.38 -9.14 -1.12
CA HIS A 34 11.35 -9.19 -2.16
C HIS A 34 10.72 -10.58 -2.23
N VAL A 35 9.45 -10.65 -2.61
CA VAL A 35 8.72 -11.90 -2.80
C VAL A 35 8.21 -11.95 -4.23
N PRO A 36 8.52 -13.00 -5.01
CA PRO A 36 7.95 -13.15 -6.35
C PRO A 36 6.44 -13.34 -6.25
N LEU A 37 5.68 -12.58 -7.03
CA LEU A 37 4.23 -12.73 -7.11
C LEU A 37 3.85 -13.83 -8.12
N PRO A 38 2.79 -14.60 -7.85
CA PRO A 38 2.24 -15.53 -8.82
C PRO A 38 1.65 -14.78 -10.03
N GLU A 39 1.46 -15.49 -11.15
CA GLU A 39 0.93 -14.90 -12.39
C GLU A 39 -0.48 -14.31 -12.20
N THR A 40 -1.28 -14.87 -11.29
CA THR A 40 -2.59 -14.36 -10.91
C THR A 40 -2.64 -14.14 -9.41
N VAL A 41 -2.99 -12.92 -9.00
CA VAL A 41 -3.20 -12.59 -7.60
C VAL A 41 -4.70 -12.44 -7.36
N PRO A 42 -5.28 -13.21 -6.42
CA PRO A 42 -6.68 -13.07 -6.09
C PRO A 42 -6.92 -11.75 -5.37
N LEU A 43 -7.49 -10.78 -6.07
CA LEU A 43 -7.90 -9.50 -5.51
C LEU A 43 -9.39 -9.52 -5.14
N LYS A 44 -9.76 -8.70 -4.15
CA LYS A 44 -11.17 -8.45 -3.84
C LYS A 44 -11.85 -7.70 -4.99
N SER A 45 -13.16 -7.91 -5.14
CA SER A 45 -13.97 -7.16 -6.11
C SER A 45 -13.81 -5.65 -5.90
N GLY A 46 -13.65 -4.90 -7.00
CA GLY A 46 -13.33 -3.47 -6.99
C GLY A 46 -11.83 -3.16 -6.98
N TYR A 47 -10.96 -4.17 -7.05
CA TYR A 47 -9.53 -3.99 -7.28
C TYR A 47 -9.09 -4.72 -8.54
N THR A 48 -8.36 -4.03 -9.40
CA THR A 48 -7.90 -4.55 -10.69
C THR A 48 -6.40 -4.34 -10.84
N VAL A 49 -5.67 -5.35 -11.33
CA VAL A 49 -4.27 -5.18 -11.72
C VAL A 49 -4.21 -4.85 -13.21
N GLN A 50 -3.62 -3.72 -13.55
CA GLN A 50 -3.24 -3.40 -14.93
C GLN A 50 -1.79 -2.95 -14.98
N ASN A 51 -1.04 -3.53 -15.92
CA ASN A 51 0.36 -3.15 -16.19
C ASN A 51 1.24 -3.08 -14.93
N GLY A 52 1.06 -4.02 -14.01
CA GLY A 52 1.82 -4.09 -12.76
C GLY A 52 1.44 -3.07 -11.69
N LYS A 53 0.33 -2.35 -11.85
CA LYS A 53 -0.25 -1.45 -10.85
C LYS A 53 -1.62 -1.96 -10.39
N VAL A 54 -1.90 -1.81 -9.10
CA VAL A 54 -3.21 -2.12 -8.52
C VAL A 54 -4.06 -0.86 -8.50
N TYR A 55 -5.24 -0.93 -9.12
CA TYR A 55 -6.22 0.14 -9.16
C TYR A 55 -7.41 -0.25 -8.30
N LYS A 56 -8.05 0.75 -7.69
CA LYS A 56 -9.35 0.58 -7.03
C LYS A 56 -10.40 1.19 -7.95
N ASP A 57 -11.27 0.35 -8.51
CA ASP A 57 -12.40 0.78 -9.31
C ASP A 57 -13.42 1.43 -8.38
N VAL A 58 -13.47 2.77 -8.41
CA VAL A 58 -14.43 3.58 -7.66
C VAL A 58 -15.44 4.18 -8.63
N THR A 59 -16.72 3.87 -8.45
CA THR A 59 -17.80 4.55 -9.16
C THR A 59 -18.11 5.84 -8.42
N ALA A 60 -17.44 6.92 -8.78
CA ALA A 60 -17.78 8.26 -8.32
C ALA A 60 -18.70 8.94 -9.34
N THR A 61 -19.83 9.48 -8.90
CA THR A 61 -20.61 10.45 -9.69
C THR A 61 -19.80 11.74 -9.79
N VAL A 62 -19.06 11.90 -10.88
CA VAL A 62 -18.33 13.14 -11.19
C VAL A 62 -19.16 13.97 -12.17
N GLU A 63 -19.81 15.01 -11.64
CA GLU A 63 -20.16 16.16 -12.48
C GLU A 63 -18.86 16.83 -12.95
N PRO A 64 -18.77 17.31 -14.20
CA PRO A 64 -17.55 17.91 -14.72
C PRO A 64 -17.20 19.19 -13.94
N GLY A 65 -16.24 19.10 -13.02
CA GLY A 65 -15.74 20.24 -12.24
C GLY A 65 -15.45 19.98 -10.75
N GLN A 66 -15.83 18.81 -10.21
CA GLN A 66 -15.60 18.52 -8.79
C GLN A 66 -14.13 18.11 -8.51
N LYS A 67 -13.40 18.98 -7.81
CA LYS A 67 -12.10 18.64 -7.21
C LYS A 67 -12.36 17.85 -5.94
N TYR A 68 -11.65 16.74 -5.76
CA TYR A 68 -11.66 15.99 -4.51
C TYR A 68 -11.13 16.91 -3.41
N VAL A 69 -11.98 17.29 -2.46
CA VAL A 69 -11.61 18.04 -1.26
C VAL A 69 -11.46 17.03 -0.14
N ASP A 70 -10.21 16.76 0.26
CA ASP A 70 -9.94 16.06 1.51
C ASP A 70 -10.37 16.99 2.65
N CYS A 71 -11.54 16.73 3.21
CA CYS A 71 -12.04 17.40 4.41
C CYS A 71 -11.27 16.90 5.65
N ASP A 72 -9.94 17.05 5.66
CA ASP A 72 -9.05 16.81 6.80
C ASP A 72 -8.71 18.13 7.49
N GLY A 73 -9.74 18.96 7.72
CA GLY A 73 -9.65 20.17 8.52
C GLY A 73 -10.53 20.04 9.75
N GLU A 74 -9.93 20.10 10.93
CA GLU A 74 -10.52 19.97 12.27
C GLU A 74 -11.46 21.13 12.66
N ALA A 75 -12.35 21.54 11.76
CA ALA A 75 -13.44 22.47 12.01
C ALA A 75 -14.59 22.11 11.07
N GLY A 76 -15.59 21.42 11.62
CA GLY A 76 -16.74 20.97 10.86
C GLY A 76 -17.38 22.08 10.03
N TRP A 77 -17.58 21.82 8.74
CA TRP A 77 -18.85 21.47 8.10
C TRP A 77 -18.52 21.23 6.61
N CYS A 78 -19.16 20.23 6.01
CA CYS A 78 -19.12 20.04 4.56
C CYS A 78 -20.09 21.02 3.88
#